data_AF-U6SS96-F1
#
_entry.id   AF-U6SS96-F1
#
_cell.length_a   1.000
_cell.length_b   1.000
_cell.length_c   1.000
_cell.angle_alpha   90.00
_cell.angle_beta   90.00
_cell.angle_gamma   90.00
#
_symmetry.space_group_name_H-M   'P 1'
#
loop_
_entity.id
_entity.type
_entity.pdbx_description
1 polymer ?
#
loop_
_entity_poly.entity_id
_entity_poly.type
_entity_poly.pdbx_seq_one_letter_code
_entity_poly.pdbx_strand_id
1 'polypeptide(L)'
;MITIEEGYISKEVYQFEVETSDALRIVMPITEANQLWELNIAIFALLVATFNLIYAKVIKPQTYSKWITAGFIILLIVLAAIHLNAHLELHRTISEMIDSMQ
;
A
#
# COMPACT_ATOMS: atom_id res chain seq x y z
N MET A 1 -20.20 0.77 -18.69
CA MET A 1 -18.82 0.55 -19.14
C MET A 1 -17.89 0.93 -18.00
N ILE A 2 -17.15 -0.04 -17.46
CA ILE A 2 -16.09 0.20 -16.45
C ILE A 2 -14.76 -0.02 -17.12
N THR A 3 -13.79 0.82 -16.80
CA THR A 3 -12.38 0.63 -17.18
C THR A 3 -11.58 0.36 -15.91
N ILE A 4 -10.90 -0.79 -15.86
CA ILE A 4 -9.98 -1.14 -14.77
C ILE A 4 -8.56 -1.07 -15.35
N GLU A 5 -7.70 -0.26 -14.73
CA GLU A 5 -6.28 -0.21 -15.05
C GLU A 5 -5.50 -0.98 -13.98
N GLU A 6 -4.72 -1.97 -14.39
CA GLU A 6 -3.89 -2.78 -13.50
C GLU A 6 -2.41 -2.71 -13.92
N GLY A 7 -1.50 -2.63 -12.94
CA GLY A 7 -0.06 -2.72 -13.15
C GLY A 7 0.73 -1.41 -12.96
N TYR A 8 1.98 -1.57 -12.51
CA TYR A 8 2.90 -0.45 -12.18
C TYR A 8 3.80 0.00 -13.34
N ILE A 9 4.22 -0.94 -14.21
CA ILE A 9 5.13 -0.67 -15.35
C ILE A 9 4.42 -0.91 -16.68
N SER A 10 3.72 -2.05 -16.80
CA SER A 10 2.81 -2.33 -17.90
C SER A 10 1.40 -2.17 -17.37
N LYS A 11 0.68 -1.15 -17.84
CA LYS A 11 -0.72 -0.93 -17.50
C LYS A 11 -1.60 -1.75 -18.42
N GLU A 12 -2.23 -2.77 -17.89
CA GLU A 12 -3.27 -3.52 -18.59
C GLU A 12 -4.61 -2.82 -18.36
N VAL A 13 -5.35 -2.60 -19.44
CA VAL A 13 -6.62 -1.87 -19.43
C VAL A 13 -7.72 -2.85 -19.79
N TYR A 14 -8.61 -3.11 -18.83
CA TYR A 14 -9.74 -4.00 -19.00
C TYR A 14 -11.02 -3.18 -19.14
N GLN A 15 -11.80 -3.44 -20.21
CA GLN A 15 -13.08 -2.80 -20.46
C GLN A 15 -14.22 -3.81 -20.30
N PHE A 16 -15.11 -3.56 -19.33
CA PHE A 16 -16.25 -4.43 -19.07
C PHE A 16 -17.58 -3.71 -19.31
N GLU A 17 -18.49 -4.39 -20.02
CA GLU A 17 -19.91 -4.06 -20.03
C GLU A 17 -20.60 -4.81 -18.90
N VAL A 18 -20.77 -4.14 -17.76
CA VAL A 18 -21.42 -4.69 -16.56
C VAL A 18 -22.64 -3.84 -16.22
N GLU A 19 -23.72 -4.46 -15.72
CA GLU A 19 -24.85 -3.73 -15.12
C GLU A 19 -24.36 -2.82 -13.98
N THR A 20 -24.94 -1.63 -13.88
CA THR A 20 -24.48 -0.54 -13.01
C THR A 20 -24.36 -0.93 -11.53
N SER A 21 -25.19 -1.86 -11.06
CA SER A 21 -25.15 -2.38 -9.68
C SER A 21 -23.95 -3.27 -9.39
N ASP A 22 -23.61 -4.18 -10.30
CA ASP A 22 -22.46 -5.07 -10.14
C ASP A 22 -21.15 -4.30 -10.36
N ALA A 23 -21.19 -3.32 -11.28
CA ALA A 23 -20.11 -2.37 -11.50
C ALA A 23 -19.65 -1.63 -10.24
N LEU A 24 -20.61 -1.07 -9.50
CA LEU A 24 -20.37 -0.36 -8.24
C LEU A 24 -19.78 -1.28 -7.16
N ARG A 25 -20.20 -2.55 -7.15
CA ARG A 25 -19.79 -3.55 -6.16
C ARG A 25 -18.32 -3.96 -6.31
N ILE A 26 -17.76 -3.82 -7.51
CA ILE A 26 -16.36 -4.16 -7.84
C ILE A 26 -15.44 -2.95 -7.70
N VAL A 27 -15.85 -1.80 -8.22
CA VAL A 27 -15.00 -0.59 -8.24
C VAL A 27 -14.82 0.01 -6.85
N MET A 28 -15.83 -0.07 -5.99
CA MET A 28 -15.80 0.55 -4.67
C MET A 28 -14.74 -0.07 -3.73
N PRO A 29 -14.67 -1.41 -3.54
CA PRO A 29 -13.61 -2.03 -2.74
C PRO A 29 -12.21 -1.78 -3.29
N ILE A 30 -12.04 -1.77 -4.61
CA ILE A 30 -10.75 -1.48 -5.27
C ILE A 30 -10.30 -0.06 -4.98
N THR A 31 -11.23 0.89 -5.08
CA THR A 31 -10.96 2.31 -4.82
C THR A 31 -10.61 2.54 -3.35
N GLU A 32 -11.38 1.96 -2.42
CA GLU A 32 -11.09 2.04 -0.98
C GLU A 32 -9.74 1.42 -0.63
N ALA A 33 -9.42 0.26 -1.20
CA ALA A 33 -8.14 -0.38 -1.01
C ALA A 33 -6.96 0.46 -1.54
N ASN A 34 -7.11 1.11 -2.69
CA ASN A 34 -6.09 2.02 -3.22
C ASN A 34 -5.93 3.27 -2.32
N GLN A 35 -7.02 3.82 -1.80
CA GLN A 35 -6.93 4.94 -0.85
C GLN A 35 -6.22 4.55 0.45
N LEU A 36 -6.52 3.37 0.99
CA LEU A 36 -5.82 2.82 2.16
C LEU A 36 -4.34 2.53 1.86
N TRP A 37 -4.03 2.11 0.64
CA TRP A 37 -2.67 1.93 0.15
C TRP A 37 -1.88 3.24 0.19
N GLU A 38 -2.41 4.29 -0.45
CA GLU A 38 -1.79 5.62 -0.47
C GLU A 38 -1.64 6.22 0.93
N LEU A 39 -2.66 6.06 1.78
CA LEU A 39 -2.62 6.52 3.16
C LEU A 39 -1.49 5.85 3.95
N ASN A 40 -1.30 4.54 3.79
CA ASN A 40 -0.22 3.81 4.44
C ASN A 40 1.16 4.33 3.99
N ILE A 41 1.35 4.63 2.69
CA ILE A 41 2.58 5.26 2.19
C ILE A 41 2.82 6.62 2.85
N ALA A 42 1.78 7.44 2.99
CA ALA A 42 1.89 8.74 3.66
C ALA A 42 2.27 8.59 5.15
N ILE A 43 1.69 7.60 5.85
CA ILE A 43 2.05 7.27 7.23
C ILE A 43 3.51 6.84 7.34
N PHE A 44 4.02 6.01 6.41
CA PHE A 44 5.43 5.64 6.37
C PHE A 44 6.35 6.84 6.23
N ALA A 45 6.04 7.74 5.29
CA ALA A 45 6.80 8.96 5.08
C ALA A 45 6.81 9.84 6.35
N LEU A 46 5.66 9.96 7.01
CA LEU A 46 5.53 10.71 8.26
C LEU A 46 6.36 10.09 9.40
N LEU A 47 6.38 8.76 9.49
CA LEU A 47 7.15 8.03 10.51
C LEU A 47 8.65 8.30 10.34
N VAL A 48 9.15 8.21 9.10
CA VAL A 48 10.55 8.50 8.76
C VAL A 48 10.90 9.96 8.99
N ALA A 49 10.03 10.89 8.61
CA ALA A 49 10.24 12.31 8.84
C ALA A 49 10.31 12.64 10.34
N THR A 50 9.38 12.10 11.13
CA THR A 50 9.34 12.29 12.59
C THR A 50 10.59 11.73 13.25
N PHE A 51 11.00 10.52 12.87
CA PHE A 51 12.22 9.89 13.39
C PHE A 51 13.45 10.76 13.12
N ASN A 52 13.60 11.27 11.89
CA ASN A 52 14.69 12.18 11.53
C ASN A 52 14.66 13.48 12.34
N LEU A 53 13.49 14.07 12.54
CA LEU A 53 13.31 15.33 13.27
C LEU A 53 13.78 15.20 14.73
N ILE A 54 13.47 14.08 15.39
CA ILE A 54 13.88 13.84 16.78
C ILE A 54 15.29 13.24 16.89
N TYR A 55 15.88 12.75 15.79
CA TYR A 55 17.13 11.97 15.82
C TYR A 55 18.27 12.72 16.51
N ALA A 56 18.59 13.92 16.04
CA ALA A 56 19.75 14.67 16.54
C ALA A 56 19.61 15.11 18.01
N LYS A 57 18.39 15.42 18.45
CA LYS A 57 18.11 15.97 19.78
C LYS A 57 17.85 14.89 20.84
N VAL A 58 17.16 13.81 20.47
CA VAL A 58 16.65 12.80 21.42
C VAL A 58 17.38 11.47 21.28
N ILE A 59 17.63 11.01 20.05
CA ILE A 59 18.14 9.66 19.79
C ILE A 59 19.68 9.63 19.83
N LYS A 60 20.35 10.56 19.15
CA LYS A 60 21.81 10.65 19.05
C LYS A 60 22.54 10.72 20.40
N PRO A 61 22.09 11.49 21.41
CA PRO A 61 22.81 11.58 22.69
C PRO A 61 22.63 10.32 23.57
N GLN A 62 21.74 9.39 23.23
CA GLN A 62 21.55 8.16 23.99
C GLN A 62 22.71 7.18 23.76
N THR A 63 23.15 6.51 24.82
CA THR A 63 24.21 5.47 24.78
C THR A 63 23.91 4.37 23.76
N TYR A 64 22.62 4.04 23.58
CA TYR A 64 22.16 2.97 22.69
C TYR A 64 21.57 3.47 21.36
N SER A 65 21.93 4.68 20.93
CA SER A 65 21.42 5.31 19.70
C SER A 65 21.50 4.39 18.47
N LYS A 66 22.59 3.62 18.33
CA LYS A 66 22.79 2.63 17.25
C LYS A 66 21.74 1.52 17.28
N TRP A 67 21.44 0.98 18.46
CA TRP A 67 20.44 -0.08 18.64
C TRP A 67 19.03 0.42 18.40
N ILE A 68 18.73 1.64 18.87
CA ILE A 68 17.43 2.29 18.62
C ILE A 68 17.23 2.49 17.11
N THR A 69 18.27 2.95 16.40
CA THR A 69 18.22 3.14 14.95
C THR A 69 18.08 1.80 14.21
N ALA A 70 18.82 0.76 14.63
CA ALA A 70 18.70 -0.57 14.06
C ALA A 70 17.29 -1.16 14.26
N GLY A 71 16.71 -1.01 15.46
CA GLY A 71 15.35 -1.44 15.74
C GLY A 71 14.32 -0.70 14.88
N PHE A 72 14.50 0.61 14.68
CA PHE A 72 13.64 1.39 13.78
C PHE A 72 13.74 0.91 12.33
N ILE A 73 14.94 0.60 11.83
CA ILE A 73 15.13 0.07 10.47
C ILE A 73 14.45 -1.29 10.33
N ILE A 74 14.60 -2.19 11.30
CA ILE A 74 13.94 -3.50 11.29
C ILE A 74 12.42 -3.34 11.28
N LEU A 75 11.88 -2.43 12.09
CA LEU A 75 10.44 -2.12 12.10
C LEU A 75 9.96 -1.67 10.71
N LEU A 76 10.70 -0.78 10.05
CA LEU A 76 10.36 -0.33 8.70
C LEU A 76 10.38 -1.46 7.68
N ILE A 77 11.36 -2.38 7.75
CA ILE A 77 11.44 -3.53 6.86
C ILE A 77 10.22 -4.45 7.05
N VAL A 78 9.87 -4.76 8.31
CA VAL A 78 8.71 -5.62 8.61
C VAL A 78 7.42 -4.98 8.11
N LEU A 79 7.23 -3.70 8.38
CA LEU A 79 6.04 -2.99 7.93
C LEU A 79 5.99 -2.89 6.40
N ALA A 80 7.12 -2.65 5.71
CA ALA A 80 7.19 -2.65 4.26
C ALA A 80 6.87 -4.04 3.66
N ALA A 81 7.34 -5.12 4.28
CA ALA A 81 7.02 -6.48 3.86
C ALA A 81 5.53 -6.80 4.00
N ILE A 82 4.91 -6.43 5.13
CA ILE A 82 3.46 -6.57 5.35
C ILE A 82 2.68 -5.76 4.32
N HIS A 83 3.11 -4.52 4.08
CA HIS A 83 2.49 -3.64 3.10
C HIS A 83 2.54 -4.25 1.69
N LEU A 84 3.73 -4.63 1.21
CA LEU A 84 3.88 -5.28 -0.10
C LEU A 84 3.03 -6.55 -0.23
N ASN A 85 2.99 -7.39 0.80
CA ASN A 85 2.18 -8.61 0.78
C ASN A 85 0.67 -8.30 0.68
N ALA A 86 0.19 -7.31 1.43
CA ALA A 86 -1.20 -6.87 1.35
C ALA A 86 -1.55 -6.33 -0.04
N HIS A 87 -0.62 -5.65 -0.72
CA HIS A 87 -0.83 -5.19 -2.09
C HIS A 87 -0.92 -6.32 -3.10
N LEU A 88 -0.02 -7.29 -2.98
CA LEU A 88 0.02 -8.46 -3.87
C LEU A 88 -1.26 -9.29 -3.71
N GLU A 89 -1.74 -9.46 -2.49
CA GLU A 89 -3.00 -10.13 -2.20
C GLU A 89 -4.21 -9.38 -2.78
N LEU A 90 -4.17 -8.03 -2.74
CA LEU A 90 -5.19 -7.20 -3.35
C LEU A 90 -5.25 -7.36 -4.87
N HIS A 91 -4.09 -7.26 -5.53
CA HIS A 91 -3.97 -7.47 -6.98
C HIS A 91 -4.46 -8.87 -7.39
N ARG A 92 -4.06 -9.90 -6.65
CA ARG A 92 -4.51 -11.27 -6.88
C ARG A 92 -6.03 -11.39 -6.78
N THR A 93 -6.63 -10.76 -5.78
CA THR A 93 -8.09 -10.77 -5.56
C THR A 93 -8.83 -10.05 -6.69
N ILE A 94 -8.28 -8.92 -7.18
CA ILE A 94 -8.84 -8.17 -8.31
C ILE A 94 -8.80 -9.02 -9.59
N SER A 95 -7.65 -9.63 -9.87
CA SER A 95 -7.46 -10.49 -11.04
C SER A 95 -8.39 -11.72 -11.01
N GLU A 96 -8.54 -12.39 -9.86
CA GLU A 96 -9.50 -13.49 -9.69
C GLU A 96 -10.96 -13.03 -9.88
N MET A 97 -11.31 -11.84 -9.39
CA MET A 97 -12.64 -11.26 -9.63
C MET A 97 -12.88 -11.00 -11.11
N ILE A 98 -11.91 -10.41 -11.80
CA ILE A 98 -11.98 -10.13 -13.24
C ILE A 98 -12.17 -11.42 -14.03
N ASP A 99 -11.36 -12.44 -13.78
CA ASP A 99 -11.46 -13.74 -14.47
C ASP A 99 -12.81 -14.42 -14.21
N SER A 100 -13.40 -14.24 -13.02
CA SER A 100 -14.72 -14.80 -12.69
C SER A 100 -15.89 -14.13 -13.40
N MET A 101 -15.67 -12.97 -14.03
CA MET A 101 -16.69 -12.18 -14.74
C MET A 101 -16.59 -12.30 -16.27
N GLN A 102 -15.55 -12.96 -16.79
CA GLN A 102 -15.44 -13.35 -18.21
C GLN A 102 -16.18 -14.67 -18.48
#